data_AF-A0AA35XJM0-F1
#
_entry.id   AF-A0AA35XJM0-F1
#
_cell.length_a   1.000
_cell.length_b   1.000
_cell.length_c   1.000
_cell.angle_alpha   90.00
_cell.angle_beta   90.00
_cell.angle_gamma   90.00
#
_symmetry.space_group_name_H-M   'P 1'
#
loop_
_entity.id
_entity.type
_entity.pdbx_description
1 polymer ?
#
loop_
_entity_poly.entity_id
_entity_poly.type
_entity_poly.pdbx_seq_one_letter_code
_entity_poly.pdbx_strand_id
1 'polypeptide(L)' 'MIRSGRSSAQAMTRARILLKIDEGWSAPQVAAALDISERTVFRAKRRYAEEGLDEVLRHHNQVQRHRKVDERVEAHL' A
#
# COMPACT_ATOMS: atom_id res chain seq x y z
N MET A 1 18.81 -15.89 -11.59
CA MET A 1 18.43 -14.51 -11.97
C MET A 1 16.92 -14.37 -11.84
N ILE A 2 16.40 -13.79 -10.75
CA ILE A 2 14.95 -13.65 -10.51
C ILE A 2 14.56 -12.20 -10.82
N ARG A 3 14.03 -11.94 -12.03
CA ARG A 3 13.64 -10.60 -12.49
C ARG A 3 12.19 -10.20 -12.13
N SER A 4 11.51 -10.95 -11.26
CA SER A 4 10.07 -10.75 -10.95
C SER A 4 9.77 -10.35 -9.49
N GLY A 5 10.80 -10.20 -8.65
CA GLY A 5 10.65 -10.33 -7.18
C GLY A 5 9.89 -9.20 -6.46
N ARG A 6 9.89 -7.97 -6.97
CA ARG A 6 9.33 -6.81 -6.23
C ARG A 6 7.82 -6.66 -6.41
N SER A 7 7.34 -6.86 -7.63
CA SER A 7 5.92 -6.71 -7.98
C SER A 7 5.07 -7.82 -7.36
N SER A 8 5.58 -9.07 -7.39
CA SER A 8 4.94 -10.21 -6.73
C SER A 8 4.89 -10.03 -5.20
N ALA A 9 5.99 -9.59 -4.59
CA ALA A 9 6.05 -9.35 -3.15
C ALA A 9 5.04 -8.30 -2.67
N GLN A 10 4.82 -7.22 -3.43
CA GLN A 10 3.83 -6.20 -3.07
C GLN A 10 2.39 -6.73 -3.14
N ALA A 11 2.05 -7.50 -4.17
CA ALA A 11 0.74 -8.13 -4.29
C ALA A 11 0.50 -9.10 -3.12
N MET A 12 1.49 -9.93 -2.78
CA MET A 12 1.43 -10.83 -1.63
C MET A 12 1.27 -10.07 -0.29
N THR A 13 1.97 -8.95 -0.10
CA THR A 13 1.79 -8.14 1.12
C THR A 13 0.39 -7.54 1.20
N ARG A 14 -0.17 -7.03 0.10
CA ARG A 14 -1.55 -6.49 0.09
C ARG A 14 -2.59 -7.58 0.32
N ALA A 15 -2.41 -8.77 -0.25
CA ALA A 15 -3.25 -9.93 0.04
C ALA A 15 -3.22 -10.29 1.54
N ARG A 16 -2.03 -10.37 2.14
CA ARG A 16 -1.86 -10.65 3.57
C ARG A 16 -2.50 -9.58 4.45
N ILE A 17 -2.43 -8.31 4.07
CA ILE A 17 -3.11 -7.22 4.78
C ILE A 17 -4.62 -7.46 4.79
N LEU A 18 -5.23 -7.68 3.62
CA LEU A 18 -6.68 -7.85 3.51
C LEU A 18 -7.16 -9.08 4.29
N LEU A 19 -6.44 -10.20 4.19
CA LEU A 19 -6.75 -11.42 4.94
C LEU A 19 -6.73 -11.17 6.46
N LYS A 20 -5.71 -10.49 6.97
CA LYS A 20 -5.63 -10.20 8.42
C LYS A 20 -6.73 -9.25 8.90
N ILE A 21 -7.13 -8.29 8.06
CA ILE A 21 -8.26 -7.41 8.37
C ILE A 21 -9.57 -8.21 8.41
N ASP A 22 -9.76 -9.17 7.49
CA ASP A 22 -10.92 -10.07 7.48
C ASP A 22 -10.96 -11.00 8.70
N GLU A 23 -9.80 -11.45 9.18
CA GLU A 23 -9.64 -12.15 10.47
C GLU A 23 -9.95 -11.27 11.70
N GLY A 24 -10.35 -10.00 11.52
CA GLY A 24 -10.74 -9.09 12.60
C GLY A 24 -9.58 -8.30 13.22
N TRP A 25 -8.39 -8.31 12.62
CA TRP A 25 -7.25 -7.59 13.17
C TRP A 25 -7.36 -6.08 12.91
N SER A 26 -6.87 -5.28 13.86
CA SER A 26 -6.76 -3.83 13.70
C SER A 26 -5.55 -3.45 12.83
N ALA A 27 -5.58 -2.25 12.23
CA ALA A 27 -4.49 -1.78 11.39
C ALA A 27 -3.10 -1.75 12.09
N PRO A 28 -2.98 -1.32 13.36
CA PRO A 28 -1.73 -1.43 14.12
C PRO A 28 -1.24 -2.87 14.29
N GLN A 29 -2.14 -3.83 14.56
CA GLN A 29 -1.77 -5.24 14.71
C GLN A 29 -1.25 -5.83 13.41
N VAL A 30 -1.89 -5.52 12.28
CA VAL A 30 -1.44 -5.96 10.95
C VAL A 30 -0.10 -5.32 10.59
N ALA A 31 0.07 -4.03 10.86
CA ALA A 31 1.30 -3.28 10.62
C ALA A 31 2.48 -3.91 11.37
N ALA A 32 2.31 -4.19 12.66
CA ALA A 32 3.31 -4.87 13.48
C ALA A 32 3.60 -6.29 12.99
N ALA A 33 2.57 -7.08 12.64
CA ALA A 33 2.74 -8.46 12.22
C ALA A 33 3.44 -8.64 10.86
N LEU A 34 3.32 -7.64 9.98
CA LEU A 34 3.92 -7.67 8.65
C LEU A 34 5.18 -6.79 8.53
N ASP A 35 5.61 -6.14 9.62
CA ASP A 35 6.71 -5.18 9.66
C ASP A 35 6.58 -4.07 8.59
N ILE A 36 5.38 -3.45 8.56
CA ILE A 36 5.05 -2.37 7.62
C ILE A 36 4.43 -1.18 8.36
N SER A 37 4.37 -0.02 7.70
CA SER A 37 3.65 1.12 8.24
C SER A 37 2.13 0.93 8.19
N GLU A 38 1.43 1.42 9.21
CA GLU A 38 -0.05 1.48 9.21
C GLU A 38 -0.61 2.20 7.99
N ARG A 39 0.10 3.22 7.49
CA ARG A 39 -0.27 3.93 6.24
C ARG A 39 -0.39 2.99 5.04
N THR A 40 0.42 1.93 4.99
CA THR A 40 0.35 0.91 3.93
C THR A 40 -0.91 0.06 4.07
N VAL A 41 -1.28 -0.30 5.31
CA VAL A 41 -2.53 -1.00 5.62
C VAL A 41 -3.74 -0.16 5.21
N PHE A 42 -3.78 1.12 5.59
CA PHE A 42 -4.87 2.02 5.19
C PHE A 42 -4.98 2.18 3.67
N ARG A 43 -3.86 2.30 2.96
CA ARG A 43 -3.87 2.37 1.48
C ARG A 43 -4.42 1.11 0.83
N ALA A 44 -4.06 -0.07 1.35
CA ALA A 44 -4.59 -1.33 0.85
C ALA A 44 -6.11 -1.45 1.10
N LYS A 45 -6.57 -1.10 2.31
CA LYS A 45 -8.01 -1.07 2.65
C LYS A 45 -8.79 -0.10 1.77
N ARG A 46 -8.25 1.11 1.58
CA ARG A 46 -8.87 2.14 0.75
C ARG A 46 -9.01 1.68 -0.70
N ARG A 47 -7.92 1.16 -1.27
CA ARG A 47 -7.94 0.65 -2.65
C ARG A 47 -8.92 -0.53 -2.80
N TYR A 48 -9.01 -1.40 -1.82
CA TYR A 48 -10.00 -2.48 -1.82
C TYR A 48 -11.43 -1.96 -1.87
N ALA A 49 -11.74 -0.96 -1.04
CA ALA A 49 -13.06 -0.36 -0.99
C ALA A 49 -13.42 0.45 -2.25
N GLU A 50 -12.45 1.12 -2.86
CA GLU A 50 -12.67 1.98 -4.04
C GLU A 50 -12.64 1.20 -5.36
N GLU A 51 -11.77 0.18 -5.48
CA GLU A 51 -11.39 -0.43 -6.76
C GLU A 51 -11.56 -1.97 -6.79
N GLY A 52 -11.83 -2.61 -5.64
CA GLY A 52 -12.06 -4.05 -5.53
C GLY A 52 -10.78 -4.89 -5.41
N LEU A 53 -10.96 -6.21 -5.23
CA LEU A 53 -9.88 -7.15 -4.91
C LEU A 53 -8.83 -7.24 -6.01
N ASP A 54 -9.27 -7.41 -7.26
CA ASP A 54 -8.36 -7.57 -8.39
C ASP A 54 -7.44 -6.37 -8.53
N GLU A 55 -7.94 -5.16 -8.29
CA GLU A 55 -7.15 -3.94 -8.42
C GLU A 55 -6.14 -3.75 -7.28
N VAL A 56 -6.49 -4.21 -6.07
CA VAL A 56 -5.53 -4.26 -4.96
C VAL A 56 -4.40 -5.23 -5.26
N LEU A 57 -4.70 -6.38 -5.85
CA LEU A 57 -3.70 -7.41 -6.16
C LEU A 57 -2.92 -7.09 -7.43
N ARG A 58 -3.52 -6.37 -8.38
CA ARG A 58 -2.86 -5.93 -9.59
C ARG A 58 -1.68 -5.00 -9.28
N HIS A 59 -0.64 -5.20 -10.08
CA HIS A 59 0.51 -4.32 -10.11
C HIS A 59 0.31 -3.30 -11.22
N HIS A 60 -0.12 -2.09 -10.86
CA HIS A 60 0.19 -0.93 -11.68
C HIS A 60 1.64 -0.56 -11.42
N ASN A 61 2.48 -0.55 -12.46
CA ASN A 61 3.62 0.37 -12.50
C ASN A 61 3.02 1.74 -12.24
N GLN A 62 3.16 2.25 -11.02
CA GLN A 62 2.77 3.63 -10.76
C GLN A 62 3.71 4.46 -11.62
N VAL A 63 3.23 4.87 -12.79
CA VAL A 63 3.78 6.03 -13.46
C VAL A 63 3.65 7.11 -12.42
N GLN A 64 4.77 7.44 -11.77
CA GLN A 64 4.83 8.51 -10.80
C GLN A 64 4.18 9.71 -11.47
N ARG A 65 2.95 10.05 -11.05
CA ARG A 65 2.36 11.33 -11.44
C ARG A 65 3.33 12.34 -10.84
N HIS A 66 4.14 12.94 -11.71
CA HIS A 66 5.20 13.84 -11.31
C HIS A 66 4.59 14.89 -10.38
N ARG A 67 5.25 15.07 -9.25
CA ARG A 67 4.98 16.11 -8.28
C ARG A 67 4.93 17.45 -9.01
N LYS A 68 3.75 18.07 -9.05
CA LYS A 68 3.61 19.52 -9.12
C LYS A 68 2.91 19.95 -7.85
N VAL A 69 3.71 20.23 -6.81
CA VAL A 69 3.33 21.25 -5.85
C VAL A 69 3.92 22.51 -6.47
N ASP A 70 3.11 23.19 -7.27
CA ASP A 70 3.42 24.57 -7.62
C ASP A 70 3.29 25.40 -6.33
N GLU A 71 4.42 26.01 -6.01
CA GLU A 71 4.63 27.29 -5.32
C GLU A 71 4.13 27.50 -3.86
N ARG A 72 5.12 27.86 -3.04
CA ARG A 72 5.07 28.66 -1.79
C ARG A 72 4.40 28.04 -0.56
N VAL A 73 5.23 27.52 0.36
CA VAL A 73 5.19 27.92 1.79
C VAL A 73 6.63 27.86 2.36
N GLU A 74 7.12 29.02 2.80
CA GLU A 74 8.31 29.22 3.62
C GLU A 74 8.19 28.52 4.98
N ALA A 75 9.32 28.03 5.55
CA ALA A 75 9.70 28.28 6.94
C ALA A 75 11.04 27.60 7.29
N HIS A 76 12.07 28.44 7.36
CA HIS A 76 13.10 28.51 8.42
C HIS A 76 13.66 27.22 9.05
N LEU A 77 14.96 26.95 8.80
CA LEU A 77 16.04 26.94 9.80
C LEU A 77 17.41 26.93 9.07
#